data_AF-A0A524GQ23-F1
#
_entry.id   AF-A0A524GQ23-F1
#
_cell.length_a   1.000
_cell.length_b   1.000
_cell.length_c   1.000
_cell.angle_alpha   90.00
_cell.angle_beta   90.00
_cell.angle_gamma   90.00
#
_symmetry.space_group_name_H-M   'P 1'
#
loop_
_entity.id
_entity.type
_entity.pdbx_description
1 polymer ?
#
loop_
_entity_poly.entity_id
_entity_poly.type
_entity_poly.pdbx_seq_one_letter_code
_entity_poly.pdbx_strand_id
1 'polypeptide(L)' 'MNKHEQIKRLQAEWDDSPRWKGMARNYSAADVVKLRGTVQIEHTLARHGAEKLWRLV' A
#
# COMPACT_ATOMS: atom_id res chain seq x y z
N MET A 1 2.09 -3.62 16.07
CA MET A 1 1.03 -3.09 15.19
C MET A 1 -0.03 -4.16 15.01
N ASN A 2 -1.25 -3.90 15.46
CA ASN A 2 -2.38 -4.83 15.35
C ASN A 2 -3.00 -4.74 13.94
N LYS A 3 -3.65 -5.81 13.47
CA LYS A 3 -4.33 -5.90 12.16
C LYS A 3 -5.22 -4.69 11.87
N HIS A 4 -5.98 -4.21 12.85
CA HIS A 4 -6.82 -3.03 12.72
C HIS A 4 -6.04 -1.75 12.40
N GLU A 5 -4.87 -1.56 13.02
CA GLU A 5 -3.99 -0.42 12.75
C GLU A 5 -3.38 -0.52 11.36
N GLN A 6 -3.02 -1.73 10.92
CA GLN A 6 -2.49 -1.96 9.56
C GLN A 6 -3.51 -1.58 8.49
N ILE A 7 -4.78 -1.94 8.71
CA ILE A 7 -5.88 -1.62 7.80
C ILE A 7 -6.08 -0.11 7.73
N LYS A 8 -6.18 0.56 8.89
CA LYS A 8 -6.34 2.03 8.94
C LYS A 8 -5.18 2.74 8.25
N ARG A 9 -3.95 2.30 8.49
CA ARG A 9 -2.76 2.91 7.86
C ARG A 9 -2.75 2.72 6.34
N LEU A 10 -3.08 1.53 5.85
CA LEU A 10 -3.14 1.26 4.41
C LEU A 10 -4.27 2.06 3.74
N GLN A 11 -5.42 2.19 4.41
CA GLN A 11 -6.53 2.99 3.92
C GLN A 11 -6.16 4.48 3.83
N ALA A 12 -5.56 5.03 4.89
CA ALA A 12 -5.06 6.40 4.90
C ALA A 12 -4.01 6.63 3.78
N GLU A 13 -3.12 5.67 3.55
CA GLU A 13 -2.14 5.76 2.46
C GLU A 13 -2.82 5.85 1.08
N TRP A 14 -3.92 5.12 0.87
CA TRP A 14 -4.68 5.19 -0.39
C TRP A 14 -5.45 6.49 -0.57
N ASP A 15 -5.97 7.05 0.53
CA ASP A 15 -6.80 8.26 0.50
C ASP A 15 -5.95 9.54 0.43
N ASP A 16 -4.83 9.58 1.14
CA ASP A 16 -3.99 10.78 1.29
C ASP A 16 -2.90 10.88 0.20
N SER A 17 -2.43 9.74 -0.33
CA SER A 17 -1.29 9.75 -1.23
C SER A 17 -1.69 10.20 -2.64
N PRO A 18 -1.01 11.22 -3.21
CA PRO A 18 -1.25 11.63 -4.60
C PRO A 18 -0.94 10.50 -5.59
N ARG A 19 -0.14 9.50 -5.20
CA ARG A 19 0.19 8.31 -6.00
C ARG A 19 -1.05 7.52 -6.42
N TRP A 20 -2.08 7.52 -5.57
CA TRP A 20 -3.28 6.69 -5.72
C TRP A 20 -4.52 7.50 -6.12
N LYS A 21 -4.37 8.81 -6.35
CA LYS A 21 -5.46 9.70 -6.73
C LYS A 21 -6.11 9.24 -8.04
N GLY A 22 -7.41 9.00 -8.01
CA GLY A 22 -8.20 8.56 -9.17
C GLY A 22 -8.15 7.05 -9.47
N MET A 23 -7.51 6.24 -8.62
CA MET A 23 -7.54 4.78 -8.78
C MET A 23 -8.73 4.15 -8.06
N ALA A 24 -9.60 3.48 -8.83
CA ALA A 24 -10.66 2.63 -8.27
C ALA A 24 -10.11 1.23 -7.93
N ARG A 25 -10.45 0.74 -6.73
CA ARG A 25 -10.14 -0.63 -6.28
C ARG A 25 -11.45 -1.35 -5.95
N ASN A 26 -11.64 -2.56 -6.47
CA ASN A 26 -12.82 -3.38 -6.21
C ASN A 26 -12.68 -4.26 -4.96
N TYR A 27 -11.76 -3.92 -4.06
CA TYR A 27 -11.42 -4.66 -2.84
C TYR A 27 -11.01 -3.69 -1.74
N SER A 28 -11.12 -4.12 -0.48
CA SER A 28 -10.83 -3.28 0.68
C SER A 28 -9.39 -3.40 1.18
N ALA A 29 -8.93 -2.42 1.97
CA ALA A 29 -7.66 -2.51 2.69
C ALA A 29 -7.62 -3.72 3.65
N ALA A 30 -8.78 -4.13 4.18
CA ALA A 30 -8.90 -5.31 5.04
C ALA A 30 -8.59 -6.61 4.29
N ASP A 31 -9.00 -6.71 3.03
CA ASP A 31 -8.73 -7.88 2.18
C ASP A 31 -7.23 -8.00 1.91
N VAL A 32 -6.57 -6.88 1.63
CA VAL A 32 -5.11 -6.84 1.42
C VAL A 32 -4.36 -7.27 2.69
N VAL A 33 -4.72 -6.74 3.86
CA VAL A 33 -4.08 -7.13 5.12
C VAL A 33 -4.36 -8.59 5.48
N LYS A 34 -5.55 -9.12 5.13
CA LYS A 34 -5.87 -10.55 5.33
C LYS A 34 -4.95 -11.46 4.52
N LEU A 35 -4.57 -11.06 3.30
CA LEU A 35 -3.77 -11.88 2.39
C LEU A 35 -2.26 -11.71 2.54
N ARG A 36 -1.76 -10.61 3.13
CA ARG A 36 -0.31 -10.35 3.20
C ARG A 36 0.47 -11.18 4.22
N GLY A 37 -0.21 -12.00 5.02
CA GLY A 37 0.42 -12.78 6.10
C GLY A 37 0.90 -11.93 7.27
N THR A 38 1.54 -12.60 8.24
CA THR A 38 2.04 -11.97 9.48
C THR A 38 3.41 -11.31 9.31
N VAL A 39 4.29 -11.91 8.51
CA VAL A 39 5.66 -11.41 8.26
C VAL A 39 5.70 -10.71 6.91
N GLN A 40 6.17 -9.46 6.88
CA GLN A 40 6.35 -8.72 5.64
C GLN A 40 7.80 -8.77 5.21
N ILE A 41 8.03 -9.36 4.03
CA ILE A 41 9.35 -9.38 3.40
C ILE A 41 9.53 -8.05 2.66
N GLU A 42 10.63 -7.37 2.94
CA GLU A 42 10.97 -6.11 2.29
C GLU A 42 11.47 -6.36 0.86
N HIS A 43 10.87 -5.68 -0.12
CA HIS A 43 11.27 -5.76 -1.53
C HIS A 43 11.98 -4.48 -1.97
N THR A 44 13.19 -4.26 -1.45
CA THR A 44 13.93 -2.99 -1.58
C THR A 44 14.04 -2.48 -3.02
N LEU A 45 14.50 -3.32 -3.96
CA LEU A 45 14.66 -2.89 -5.36
C LEU A 45 13.34 -2.52 -6.01
N ALA A 46 12.27 -3.27 -5.71
CA ALA A 46 10.93 -2.99 -6.25
C ALA A 46 10.38 -1.66 -5.71
N ARG A 47 10.53 -1.39 -4.40
CA ARG A 47 10.11 -0.13 -3.78
C ARG A 47 10.85 1.06 -4.37
N HIS A 48 12.18 1.01 -4.35
CA HIS A 48 13.02 2.11 -4.86
C HIS A 48 12.81 2.34 -6.37
N GLY A 49 12.65 1.27 -7.16
CA GLY A 49 12.38 1.35 -8.58
C GLY A 49 11.04 2.02 -8.90
N ALA A 50 9.97 1.60 -8.22
CA ALA A 50 8.63 2.16 -8.41
C ALA A 50 8.55 3.64 -8.00
N GLU A 51 9.17 4.02 -6.88
CA GLU A 51 9.24 5.42 -6.42
C GLU A 51 10.06 6.31 -7.36
N LYS A 52 11.18 5.81 -7.90
CA LYS A 52 11.98 6.55 -8.87
C LYS A 52 11.21 6.74 -10.17
N LEU A 53 10.63 5.66 -10.70
CA LEU A 53 9.87 5.71 -11.95
C LEU A 53 8.69 6.69 -11.84
N TRP A 54 7.94 6.65 -10.74
CA TRP A 54 6.82 7.56 -10.50
C TRP A 54 7.23 9.03 -10.44
N ARG A 55 8.46 9.36 -10.01
CA ARG A 55 8.95 10.74 -9.98
C ARG A 55 9.45 11.25 -11.34
N LEU A 56 9.72 10.33 -12.27
CA LEU A 56 10.21 10.66 -13.61
C LEU A 56 9.08 10.84 -14.62
N VAL A 57 7.86 10.41 -14.28
CA VAL A 57 6.64 10.48 -15.10
C VAL A 57 5.72 11.53 -14.49
#